data_AF-A0A9P6T1B4-F1
#
_entry.id   AF-A0A9P6T1B4-F1
#
_cell.length_a   1.000
_cell.length_b   1.000
_cell.length_c   1.000
_cell.angle_alpha   90.00
_cell.angle_beta   90.00
_cell.angle_gamma   90.00
#
_symmetry.space_group_name_H-M   'P 1'
#
loop_
_entity.id
_entity.type
_entity.pdbx_description
1 polymer ?
#
loop_
_entity_poly.entity_id
_entity_poly.type
_entity_poly.pdbx_seq_one_letter_code
_entity_poly.pdbx_strand_id
1 'polypeptide(L)'
;MSRRRQDPIAEHSVRLCEHMNGHPAIVLSYARYFGEYPDASSATIVAVDQDGFDITCQDNGEEREVRVTFGHSMHAVSQVKDAFMTLAREAETALRGNDPSGDQGLMPDSPSPTLPHNLFDSILLLGRYGSTA
;
A
#
# COMPACT_ATOMS: atom_id res chain seq x y z
N MET A 1 3.15 -11.99 32.19
CA MET A 1 3.29 -10.65 31.58
C MET A 1 4.05 -10.82 30.28
N SER A 2 3.31 -10.94 29.17
CA SER A 2 3.84 -11.31 27.86
C SER A 2 4.77 -10.21 27.32
N ARG A 3 5.96 -10.61 26.84
CA ARG A 3 6.89 -9.75 26.11
C ARG A 3 6.11 -9.04 25.00
N ARG A 4 5.93 -7.71 25.12
CA ARG A 4 5.59 -6.85 23.98
C ARG A 4 6.67 -7.11 22.92
N ARG A 5 6.39 -7.92 21.90
CA ARG A 5 7.12 -7.80 20.64
C ARG A 5 6.79 -6.38 20.19
N GLN A 6 7.72 -5.46 20.33
CA GLN A 6 7.61 -4.19 19.64
C GLN A 6 7.84 -4.55 18.18
N ASP A 7 6.75 -4.66 17.42
CA ASP A 7 6.86 -4.72 15.98
C ASP A 7 7.58 -3.43 15.55
N PRO A 8 8.77 -3.52 14.93
CA PRO A 8 9.57 -2.35 14.57
C PRO A 8 8.86 -1.45 13.55
N ILE A 9 7.77 -1.96 12.95
CA ILE A 9 6.90 -1.25 12.02
C ILE A 9 5.71 -0.63 12.74
N ALA A 10 5.22 -1.20 13.84
CA ALA A 10 4.02 -0.71 14.53
C ALA A 10 4.21 0.70 15.12
N GLU A 11 5.44 1.10 15.46
CA GLU A 11 5.72 2.49 15.86
C GLU A 11 5.54 3.50 14.71
N HIS A 12 5.65 3.02 13.46
CA HIS A 12 5.50 3.80 12.24
C HIS A 12 4.17 3.56 11.52
N SER A 13 3.36 2.59 11.98
CA SER A 13 2.09 2.19 11.35
C SER A 13 1.11 3.36 11.27
N VAL A 14 1.01 4.18 12.32
CA VAL A 14 0.15 5.37 12.35
C VAL A 14 0.50 6.33 11.21
N ARG A 15 1.79 6.65 11.03
CA ARG A 15 2.23 7.54 9.95
C ARG A 15 2.02 6.92 8.57
N LEU A 16 2.23 5.61 8.43
CA LEU A 16 1.96 4.89 7.19
C LEU A 16 0.46 4.94 6.85
N CYS A 17 -0.41 4.71 7.83
CA CYS A 17 -1.86 4.78 7.66
C CYS A 17 -2.31 6.19 7.27
N GLU A 18 -1.90 7.23 8.01
CA GLU A 18 -2.23 8.62 7.68
C GLU A 18 -1.82 8.99 6.26
N HIS A 19 -0.63 8.56 5.84
CA HIS A 19 -0.14 8.82 4.49
C HIS A 19 -0.97 8.11 3.41
N MET A 20 -1.26 6.82 3.62
CA MET A 20 -2.02 6.01 2.67
C MET A 20 -3.48 6.46 2.59
N ASN A 21 -4.05 6.91 3.71
CA ASN A 21 -5.38 7.52 3.75
C ASN A 21 -5.44 8.88 3.02
N GLY A 22 -4.29 9.51 2.74
CA GLY A 22 -4.20 10.65 1.81
C GLY A 22 -4.38 10.26 0.34
N HIS A 23 -4.23 8.97 0.01
CA HIS A 23 -4.31 8.44 -1.35
C HIS A 23 -5.23 7.20 -1.43
N PRO A 24 -6.54 7.37 -1.18
CA PRO A 24 -7.50 6.25 -1.15
C PRO A 24 -7.58 5.51 -2.49
N ALA A 25 -7.21 6.15 -3.62
CA ALA A 25 -7.16 5.51 -4.93
C ALA A 25 -6.16 4.34 -4.98
N ILE A 26 -5.00 4.46 -4.32
CA ILE A 26 -4.00 3.38 -4.27
C ILE A 26 -4.50 2.25 -3.37
N VAL A 27 -5.08 2.62 -2.23
CA VAL A 27 -5.68 1.66 -1.29
C VAL A 27 -6.80 0.87 -1.96
N LEU A 28 -7.59 1.52 -2.81
CA LEU A 28 -8.64 0.88 -3.58
C LEU A 28 -8.08 -0.12 -4.59
N SER A 29 -7.01 0.21 -5.28
CA SER A 29 -6.32 -0.74 -6.17
C SER A 29 -5.88 -2.00 -5.44
N TYR A 30 -5.40 -1.87 -4.19
CA TYR A 30 -5.06 -3.03 -3.37
C TYR A 30 -6.28 -3.86 -3.00
N ALA A 31 -7.35 -3.23 -2.51
CA ALA A 31 -8.57 -3.95 -2.15
C ALA A 31 -9.19 -4.68 -3.36
N ARG A 32 -9.11 -4.07 -4.55
CA ARG A 32 -9.60 -4.67 -5.79
C ARG A 32 -8.78 -5.87 -6.26
N TYR A 33 -7.45 -5.74 -6.20
CA TYR A 33 -6.55 -6.80 -6.69
C TYR A 33 -6.26 -7.85 -5.62
N PHE A 34 -5.70 -7.45 -4.47
CA PHE A 34 -5.33 -8.36 -3.39
C PHE A 34 -6.53 -8.78 -2.52
N GLY A 35 -7.53 -7.92 -2.40
CA GLY A 35 -8.77 -8.27 -1.70
C GLY A 35 -9.78 -9.00 -2.55
N GLU A 36 -9.57 -9.11 -3.86
CA GLU A 36 -10.54 -9.69 -4.80
C GLU A 36 -11.91 -9.01 -4.79
N TYR A 37 -11.98 -7.72 -4.40
CA TYR A 37 -13.20 -6.90 -4.40
C TYR A 37 -13.20 -5.86 -5.54
N PRO A 38 -13.42 -6.24 -6.80
CA PRO A 38 -13.36 -5.32 -7.95
C PRO A 38 -14.39 -4.19 -7.86
N ASP A 39 -15.54 -4.45 -7.24
CA ASP A 39 -16.65 -3.52 -7.05
C ASP A 39 -16.49 -2.60 -5.84
N ALA A 40 -15.38 -2.71 -5.10
CA ALA A 40 -15.08 -1.81 -4.00
C ALA A 40 -15.11 -0.35 -4.47
N SER A 41 -15.87 0.48 -3.74
CA SER A 41 -16.05 1.91 -4.03
C SER A 41 -15.13 2.81 -3.21
N SER A 42 -14.65 2.34 -2.06
CA SER A 42 -13.71 3.05 -1.20
C SER A 42 -12.88 2.06 -0.40
N ALA A 43 -11.64 2.43 -0.08
CA ALA A 43 -10.76 1.61 0.73
C ALA A 43 -9.81 2.47 1.58
N THR A 44 -9.49 1.98 2.76
CA THR A 44 -8.83 2.73 3.84
C THR A 44 -7.90 1.79 4.57
N ILE A 45 -6.66 2.20 4.85
CA ILE A 45 -5.74 1.36 5.63
C ILE A 45 -5.96 1.67 7.11
N VAL A 46 -6.17 0.61 7.90
CA VAL A 46 -6.44 0.72 9.34
C VAL A 46 -5.26 0.27 10.19
N ALA A 47 -4.49 -0.71 9.73
CA ALA A 47 -3.32 -1.21 10.44
C ALA A 47 -2.22 -1.64 9.46
N VAL A 48 -0.97 -1.49 9.89
CA VAL A 48 0.21 -1.98 9.16
C VAL A 48 1.16 -2.60 10.18
N ASP A 49 1.57 -3.83 9.89
CA ASP A 49 2.47 -4.64 10.69
C ASP A 49 3.70 -5.05 9.88
N GLN A 50 4.66 -5.71 10.54
CA GLN A 50 5.82 -6.28 9.85
C GLN A 50 5.47 -7.42 8.88
N ASP A 51 4.33 -8.08 9.05
CA ASP A 51 3.93 -9.24 8.25
C ASP A 51 2.96 -8.88 7.12
N GLY A 52 2.27 -7.74 7.25
CA GLY A 52 1.19 -7.35 6.36
C GLY A 52 0.53 -6.06 6.77
N PHE A 53 -0.65 -5.80 6.21
CA PHE A 53 -1.47 -4.65 6.51
C PHE A 53 -2.95 -4.98 6.34
N ASP A 54 -3.78 -4.26 7.09
CA ASP A 54 -5.22 -4.42 7.11
C ASP A 54 -5.86 -3.22 6.41
N ILE A 55 -6.71 -3.53 5.44
CA ILE A 55 -7.46 -2.58 4.64
C ILE A 55 -8.93 -2.79 4.94
N THR A 56 -9.65 -1.70 5.13
CA THR A 56 -11.10 -1.70 5.20
C THR A 56 -11.65 -1.09 3.91
N CYS A 57 -12.41 -1.85 3.14
CA CYS A 57 -13.05 -1.40 1.92
C CYS A 57 -14.58 -1.46 2.01
N GLN A 58 -15.26 -0.57 1.29
CA GLN A 58 -16.70 -0.64 1.10
C GLN A 58 -17.01 -1.31 -0.24
N ASP A 59 -17.64 -2.48 -0.16
CA ASP A 59 -18.17 -3.23 -1.30
C ASP A 59 -19.70 -3.19 -1.24
N ASN A 60 -20.34 -2.58 -2.24
CA ASN A 60 -21.80 -2.47 -2.34
C ASN A 60 -22.53 -1.96 -1.07
N GLY A 61 -21.85 -1.12 -0.27
CA GLY A 61 -22.38 -0.58 1.00
C GLY A 61 -22.12 -1.45 2.23
N GLU A 62 -21.47 -2.60 2.08
CA GLU A 62 -20.94 -3.40 3.18
C GLU A 62 -19.46 -3.10 3.42
N GLU A 63 -19.09 -2.90 4.68
CA GLU A 63 -17.70 -2.76 5.08
C GLU A 63 -17.05 -4.15 5.16
N ARG A 64 -15.95 -4.33 4.43
CA ARG A 64 -15.16 -5.55 4.37
C ARG A 64 -13.74 -5.25 4.82
N GLU A 65 -13.21 -6.11 5.69
CA GLU A 65 -11.82 -6.07 6.11
C GLU A 65 -11.01 -7.07 5.29
N VAL A 66 -9.88 -6.60 4.75
CA VAL A 66 -8.97 -7.36 3.91
C VAL A 66 -7.58 -7.27 4.53
N ARG A 67 -7.05 -8.42 4.95
CA ARG A 67 -5.67 -8.52 5.43
C ARG A 67 -4.77 -9.00 4.31
N VAL A 68 -3.83 -8.14 3.90
CA VAL A 68 -2.83 -8.43 2.88
C VAL A 68 -1.50 -8.70 3.56
N THR A 69 -0.95 -9.90 3.38
CA THR A 69 0.36 -10.28 3.92
C THR A 69 1.45 -10.10 2.88
N PHE A 70 2.61 -9.56 3.29
CA PHE A 70 3.78 -9.39 2.41
C PHE A 70 4.51 -10.71 2.12
N GLY A 71 4.20 -11.77 2.87
CA GLY A 71 4.86 -13.08 2.77
C GLY A 71 6.28 -13.12 3.35
N HIS A 72 6.81 -11.99 3.81
CA HIS A 72 8.08 -11.89 4.51
C HIS A 72 8.03 -10.84 5.61
N SER A 73 8.76 -11.09 6.71
CA SER A 73 8.79 -10.18 7.86
C SER A 73 9.67 -8.97 7.58
N MET A 74 9.04 -7.79 7.61
CA MET A 74 9.68 -6.51 7.41
C MET A 74 10.27 -5.98 8.70
N HIS A 75 11.57 -5.74 8.71
CA HIS A 75 12.26 -5.19 9.88
C HIS A 75 12.52 -3.68 9.78
N ALA A 76 12.25 -3.05 8.64
CA ALA A 76 12.48 -1.63 8.41
C ALA A 76 11.38 -1.00 7.56
N VAL A 77 11.00 0.25 7.87
CA VAL A 77 9.99 1.03 7.14
C VAL A 77 10.33 1.14 5.66
N SER A 78 11.61 1.27 5.31
CA SER A 78 12.05 1.33 3.91
C SER A 78 11.66 0.07 3.13
N GLN A 79 11.67 -1.11 3.76
CA GLN A 79 11.25 -2.35 3.10
C GLN A 79 9.73 -2.41 2.93
N VAL A 80 8.97 -1.94 3.93
CA VAL A 80 7.49 -1.83 3.83
C VAL A 80 7.10 -0.89 2.69
N LYS A 81 7.79 0.24 2.54
CA LYS A 81 7.57 1.17 1.42
C LYS A 81 7.86 0.51 0.06
N ASP A 82 9.00 -0.16 -0.06
CA ASP A 82 9.38 -0.85 -1.29
C ASP A 82 8.37 -1.94 -1.68
N ALA A 83 7.88 -2.70 -0.69
CA ALA A 83 6.81 -3.65 -0.88
C ALA A 83 5.51 -2.97 -1.31
N PHE A 84 5.07 -1.88 -0.67
CA PHE A 84 3.91 -1.13 -1.15
C PHE A 84 4.10 -0.66 -2.60
N MET A 85 5.26 -0.11 -2.97
CA MET A 85 5.50 0.34 -4.35
C MET A 85 5.45 -0.82 -5.35
N THR A 86 6.00 -1.97 -4.97
CA THR A 86 5.98 -3.18 -5.79
C THR A 86 4.57 -3.73 -5.94
N LEU A 87 3.83 -3.86 -4.84
CA LEU A 87 2.43 -4.32 -4.83
C LEU A 87 1.51 -3.36 -5.59
N ALA A 88 1.70 -2.04 -5.46
CA ALA A 88 0.88 -1.05 -6.16
C ALA A 88 1.07 -1.18 -7.67
N ARG A 89 2.34 -1.24 -8.10
CA ARG A 89 2.68 -1.45 -9.50
C ARG A 89 2.13 -2.77 -10.03
N GLU A 90 2.21 -3.84 -9.25
CA GLU A 90 1.67 -5.15 -9.62
C GLU A 90 0.15 -5.08 -9.78
N ALA A 91 -0.58 -4.54 -8.80
CA ALA A 91 -2.02 -4.36 -8.86
C ALA A 91 -2.44 -3.50 -10.06
N GLU A 92 -1.78 -2.35 -10.30
CA GLU A 92 -2.06 -1.51 -11.46
C GLU A 92 -1.78 -2.23 -12.79
N THR A 93 -0.69 -2.98 -12.88
CA THR A 93 -0.33 -3.74 -14.08
C THR A 93 -1.35 -4.84 -14.34
N ALA A 94 -1.79 -5.56 -13.30
CA ALA A 94 -2.78 -6.62 -13.42
C ALA A 94 -4.17 -6.07 -13.77
N LEU A 95 -4.60 -4.99 -13.14
CA LEU A 95 -5.87 -4.32 -13.44
C LEU A 95 -5.88 -3.74 -14.86
N ARG A 96 -4.74 -3.24 -15.37
CA ARG A 96 -4.59 -2.78 -16.75
C ARG A 96 -4.47 -3.93 -17.76
N GLY A 97 -3.86 -5.05 -17.37
CA GLY A 97 -3.60 -6.21 -18.20
C GLY A 97 -4.78 -7.18 -18.37
N ASN A 98 -5.88 -6.99 -17.64
CA ASN A 98 -7.09 -7.81 -17.75
C ASN A 98 -7.98 -7.44 -18.95
N ASP A 99 -7.42 -6.84 -20.01
CA ASP A 99 -8.06 -6.79 -21.32
C ASP A 99 -7.73 -8.11 -22.05
N PRO A 100 -8.69 -9.04 -22.25
CA PRO A 100 -8.41 -10.36 -22.81
C PRO A 100 -8.11 -10.33 -24.33
N SER A 101 -7.78 -9.18 -24.92
CA SER A 101 -7.56 -9.02 -26.36
C SER A 101 -6.36 -8.13 -26.67
N GLY A 102 -5.13 -8.61 -26.45
CA GLY A 102 -3.94 -7.80 -26.74
C GLY A 102 -2.64 -8.56 -26.93
N ASP A 103 -2.52 -9.28 -28.04
CA ASP A 103 -1.24 -9.60 -28.67
C ASP A 103 -0.48 -8.30 -29.01
N GLN A 104 0.31 -7.74 -28.09
CA GLN A 104 1.34 -6.72 -28.37
C GLN A 104 2.45 -6.87 -27.31
N GLY A 105 3.68 -7.26 -27.64
CA GLY A 105 4.50 -6.59 -28.63
C GLY A 105 5.39 -5.57 -27.91
N LEU A 106 6.63 -5.97 -27.66
CA LEU A 106 7.77 -5.15 -27.25
C LEU A 106 7.66 -3.64 -27.61
N MET A 107 7.45 -2.78 -26.60
CA MET A 107 7.78 -1.34 -26.65
C MET A 107 8.12 -0.85 -25.22
N PRO A 108 9.35 -0.37 -24.94
CA PRO A 108 9.74 0.09 -23.61
C PRO A 108 9.82 1.63 -23.50
N ASP A 109 8.74 2.42 -23.67
CA ASP A 109 8.81 3.88 -23.38
C ASP A 109 7.47 4.67 -23.34
N SER A 110 6.32 4.08 -22.99
CA SER A 110 5.19 4.93 -22.56
C SER A 110 5.39 5.34 -21.10
N PRO A 111 5.31 6.65 -20.75
CA PRO A 111 5.54 7.09 -19.39
C PRO A 111 4.46 6.46 -18.52
N SER A 112 4.88 5.62 -17.59
CA SER A 112 4.04 5.13 -16.50
C SER A 112 3.23 6.31 -15.95
N PRO A 113 1.96 6.13 -15.53
CA PRO A 113 1.41 7.04 -14.55
C PRO A 113 2.39 6.98 -13.39
N THR A 114 3.23 8.00 -13.31
CA THR A 114 4.36 7.99 -12.41
C THR A 114 3.67 8.19 -11.08
N LEU A 115 3.42 7.11 -10.35
CA LEU A 115 3.30 7.16 -8.89
C LEU A 115 4.42 8.11 -8.50
N PRO A 116 4.09 9.35 -8.09
CA PRO A 116 5.12 10.37 -8.03
C PRO A 116 6.16 9.82 -7.08
N HIS A 117 7.42 9.78 -7.49
CA HIS A 117 8.50 9.26 -6.64
C HIS A 117 8.55 10.02 -5.28
N ASN A 118 7.87 11.17 -5.21
CA ASN A 118 7.68 12.01 -4.03
C ASN A 118 6.49 11.62 -3.14
N LEU A 119 5.64 10.66 -3.53
CA LEU A 119 4.48 10.25 -2.75
C LEU A 119 4.96 9.75 -1.38
N PHE A 120 5.86 8.77 -1.36
CA PHE A 120 6.32 8.14 -0.12
C PHE A 120 7.53 8.83 0.55
N ASP A 121 8.13 9.85 -0.08
CA ASP A 121 9.28 10.60 0.47
C ASP A 121 8.85 11.48 1.67
N SER A 122 7.60 11.96 1.66
CA SER A 122 7.02 12.79 2.72
C SER A 122 6.96 12.10 4.09
N ILE A 123 6.93 10.76 4.13
CA ILE A 123 7.02 9.98 5.39
C ILE A 123 8.36 10.19 6.10
N LEU A 124 9.44 10.51 5.37
CA LEU A 124 10.78 10.75 5.94
C LEU A 124 11.05 12.23 6.26
N LEU A 125 10.40 13.17 5.57
CA LEU A 125 10.76 14.60 5.69
C LEU A 125 10.22 15.30 6.94
N LEU A 126 9.20 14.74 7.61
CA LEU A 126 8.69 15.24 8.91
C LEU A 126 9.44 14.65 10.13
N GLY A 127 10.64 14.11 9.92
CA GLY A 127 11.53 13.58 10.97
C GLY A 127 12.79 14.41 11.26
N ARG A 128 12.98 15.57 10.60
CA ARG A 128 14.12 16.48 10.87
C ARG A 128 13.75 17.88 11.36
N TYR A 129 12.53 18.10 11.82
CA TYR A 129 12.17 19.31 12.59
C TYR A 129 11.81 18.93 14.03
N GLY A 130 12.85 18.64 14.81
CA GLY A 130 12.68 18.41 16.24
C GLY A 130 13.89 17.71 16.83
N SER A 131 15.03 18.42 16.91
CA SER A 131 16.03 18.32 17.99
C SER A 131 17.43 18.66 17.48
N THR A 132 17.80 19.94 17.55
CA THR A 132 19.03 20.38 18.22
C THR A 132 18.77 21.77 18.79
N ALA A 133 19.17 21.90 20.06
CA ALA A 133 19.19 23.07 20.94
C ALA A 133 19.37 24.46 20.29
#